data_AF-A0A7X4I150-F1
#
_entry.id   AF-A0A7X4I150-F1
#
_cell.length_a   1.000
_cell.length_b   1.000
_cell.length_c   1.000
_cell.angle_alpha   90.00
_cell.angle_beta   90.00
_cell.angle_gamma   90.00
#
_symmetry.space_group_name_H-M   'P 1'
#
loop_
_entity.id
_entity.type
_entity.pdbx_description
1 polymer ?
#
loop_
_entity_poly.entity_id
_entity_poly.type
_entity_poly.pdbx_seq_one_letter_code
_entity_poly.pdbx_strand_id
1 'polypeptide(L)'
;MLVRSMEQGRDLAATLGGNSCVLMRGHGAVVAAGSLKQAVMIAIYLKLNAEVQLQAMAIGTPRGLSEREVELSRATQLSPLALDRAWEYFCVRAGVDPI
;
A
#
# COMPACT_ATOMS: atom_id res chain seq x y z
N MET A 1 18.26 6.00 1.71
CA MET A 1 18.40 7.45 1.46
C MET A 1 17.17 8.12 2.05
N LEU A 2 17.30 9.14 2.90
CA LEU A 2 16.16 9.81 3.56
C LEU A 2 15.79 11.10 2.81
N VAL A 3 14.51 11.48 2.84
CA VAL A 3 14.05 12.82 2.45
C VAL A 3 14.35 13.79 3.59
N ARG A 4 15.19 14.78 3.34
CA ARG A 4 15.73 15.71 4.35
C ARG A 4 15.60 17.18 3.96
N SER A 5 15.15 17.49 2.75
CA SER A 5 14.91 18.86 2.28
C SER A 5 13.52 19.01 1.67
N MET A 6 13.01 20.24 1.65
CA MET A 6 11.73 20.56 0.99
C MET A 6 11.76 20.30 -0.51
N GLU A 7 12.92 20.44 -1.16
CA GLU A 7 13.09 20.09 -2.56
C GLU A 7 12.86 18.60 -2.79
N GLN A 8 13.49 17.74 -1.98
CA GLN A 8 13.27 16.29 -2.02
C GLN A 8 11.83 15.92 -1.67
N GLY A 9 11.21 16.63 -0.73
CA GLY A 9 9.80 16.43 -0.38
C GLY A 9 8.85 16.76 -1.54
N ARG A 10 9.13 17.85 -2.28
CA ARG A 10 8.36 18.22 -3.49
C ARG A 10 8.55 17.20 -4.61
N ASP A 11 9.77 16.72 -4.82
CA ASP A 11 10.07 15.69 -5.82
C ASP A 11 9.36 14.35 -5.49
N LEU A 12 9.39 13.95 -4.20
CA LEU A 12 8.64 12.78 -3.73
C LEU A 12 7.13 12.94 -3.96
N ALA A 13 6.57 14.10 -3.62
CA ALA A 13 5.13 14.37 -3.81
C ALA A 13 4.74 14.39 -5.29
N ALA A 14 5.57 14.99 -6.15
CA ALA A 14 5.36 14.97 -7.60
C ALA A 14 5.42 13.55 -8.16
N THR A 15 6.38 12.73 -7.70
CA THR A 15 6.52 11.33 -8.10
C THR A 15 5.34 10.48 -7.64
N LEU A 16 4.83 10.72 -6.42
CA LEU A 16 3.63 10.05 -5.92
C LEU A 16 2.42 10.35 -6.81
N GLY A 17 2.21 11.63 -7.17
CA GLY A 17 1.08 12.05 -7.99
C GLY A 17 -0.27 11.61 -7.41
N GLY A 18 -1.13 11.02 -8.23
CA GLY A 18 -2.42 10.47 -7.83
C GLY A 18 -2.38 9.03 -7.27
N ASN A 19 -1.18 8.45 -7.08
CA ASN A 19 -1.03 7.09 -6.59
C ASN A 19 -1.10 7.01 -5.06
N SER A 20 -1.36 5.82 -4.53
CA SER A 20 -1.39 5.58 -3.08
C SER A 20 -0.02 5.22 -2.48
N CYS A 21 0.98 4.95 -3.31
CA CYS A 21 2.33 4.64 -2.85
C CYS A 21 3.39 5.00 -3.89
N VAL A 22 4.61 5.22 -3.42
CA VAL A 22 5.82 5.44 -4.24
C VAL A 22 6.97 4.61 -3.70
N LEU A 23 7.77 4.02 -4.59
CA LEU A 23 8.96 3.25 -4.23
C LEU A 23 10.21 4.13 -4.34
N MET A 24 10.99 4.16 -3.27
CA MET A 24 12.28 4.82 -3.20
C MET A 24 13.38 3.78 -3.41
N ARG A 25 14.03 3.80 -4.59
CA ARG A 25 15.05 2.83 -4.99
C ARG A 25 16.14 2.67 -3.92
N GLY A 26 16.41 1.43 -3.51
CA GLY A 26 17.40 1.12 -2.46
C GLY A 26 17.02 1.62 -1.07
N HIS A 27 15.73 1.90 -0.82
CA HIS A 27 15.25 2.38 0.48
C HIS A 27 13.99 1.66 0.94
N GLY A 28 12.87 1.80 0.23
CA GLY A 28 11.58 1.29 0.68
C GLY A 28 10.40 1.93 -0.03
N ALA A 29 9.25 1.96 0.63
CA ALA A 29 8.03 2.55 0.11
C ALA A 29 7.51 3.68 1.01
N VAL A 30 6.88 4.67 0.41
CA VAL A 30 6.07 5.68 1.09
C VAL A 30 4.61 5.47 0.69
N VAL A 31 3.70 5.51 1.65
CA VAL A 31 2.25 5.34 1.45
C VAL A 31 1.52 6.61 1.88
N ALA A 32 0.54 7.02 1.09
CA ALA A 32 -0.34 8.14 1.40
C ALA A 32 -1.80 7.73 1.20
N ALA A 33 -2.66 8.15 2.13
CA ALA A 33 -4.09 7.86 2.08
C ALA A 33 -4.90 8.92 2.84
N GLY A 34 -6.23 8.89 2.69
CA GLY A 34 -7.13 9.84 3.36
C GLY A 34 -7.36 9.54 4.85
N SER A 35 -6.93 8.38 5.34
CA SER A 35 -7.04 8.02 6.76
C SER A 35 -5.93 7.05 7.20
N LEU A 36 -5.71 6.95 8.51
CA LEU A 36 -4.73 6.02 9.07
C LEU A 36 -5.06 4.55 8.74
N LYS A 37 -6.33 4.14 8.89
CA LYS A 37 -6.78 2.77 8.56
C LYS A 37 -6.45 2.42 7.10
N GLN A 38 -6.72 3.36 6.17
CA GLN A 38 -6.37 3.17 4.76
C GLN A 38 -4.86 3.09 4.54
N ALA A 39 -4.06 3.96 5.16
CA ALA A 39 -2.61 3.95 5.02
C ALA A 39 -2.00 2.62 5.51
N VAL A 40 -2.47 2.10 6.64
CA VAL A 40 -2.03 0.81 7.19
C VAL A 40 -2.44 -0.35 6.29
N MET A 41 -3.69 -0.38 5.83
CA MET A 41 -4.18 -1.38 4.87
C MET A 41 -3.29 -1.41 3.61
N ILE A 42 -3.06 -0.25 3.00
CA ILE A 42 -2.26 -0.14 1.77
C ILE A 42 -0.81 -0.56 2.02
N ALA A 43 -0.20 -0.17 3.14
CA ALA A 43 1.18 -0.54 3.46
C ALA A 43 1.35 -2.06 3.62
N ILE A 44 0.43 -2.72 4.34
CA ILE A 44 0.46 -4.17 4.56
C ILE A 44 0.29 -4.90 3.22
N TYR A 45 -0.74 -4.56 2.45
CA TYR A 45 -1.01 -5.22 1.18
C TYR A 45 0.02 -4.88 0.10
N LEU A 46 0.66 -3.71 0.13
CA LEU A 46 1.78 -3.39 -0.76
C LEU A 46 2.94 -4.37 -0.54
N LYS A 47 3.29 -4.65 0.73
CA LYS A 47 4.33 -5.63 1.06
C LYS A 47 3.93 -7.03 0.65
N LEU A 48 2.71 -7.47 0.95
CA LEU A 48 2.22 -8.81 0.58
C LEU A 48 2.19 -9.01 -0.94
N ASN A 49 1.71 -8.01 -1.69
CA ASN A 49 1.69 -8.06 -3.15
C ASN A 49 3.10 -8.12 -3.73
N ALA A 50 4.07 -7.40 -3.15
CA ALA A 50 5.46 -7.46 -3.56
C ALA A 50 6.06 -8.87 -3.34
N GLU A 51 5.73 -9.53 -2.23
CA GLU A 51 6.17 -10.91 -1.97
C GLU A 51 5.56 -11.90 -2.97
N VAL A 52 4.25 -11.82 -3.20
CA VAL A 52 3.56 -12.69 -4.18
C VAL A 52 4.13 -12.45 -5.58
N GLN A 53 4.34 -11.20 -5.97
CA GLN A 53 4.92 -10.87 -7.27
C GLN A 53 6.34 -11.42 -7.41
N LEU A 54 7.18 -11.26 -6.38
CA LEU A 54 8.55 -11.80 -6.37
C LEU A 54 8.55 -13.34 -6.51
N GLN A 55 7.67 -14.03 -5.77
CA GLN A 55 7.53 -15.49 -5.85
C GLN A 55 7.04 -15.94 -7.23
N ALA A 56 6.05 -15.25 -7.79
CA ALA A 56 5.51 -15.58 -9.11
C ALA A 56 6.54 -15.37 -10.23
N MET A 57 7.37 -14.33 -10.12
CA MET A 57 8.47 -14.05 -11.05
C MET A 57 9.55 -15.15 -11.07
N ALA A 58 9.71 -15.89 -9.98
CA ALA A 58 10.61 -17.05 -9.94
C ALA A 58 10.06 -18.26 -10.72
N ILE A 59 8.74 -18.33 -10.93
CA ILE A 59 8.07 -19.41 -11.68
C ILE A 59 7.99 -19.04 -13.17
N GLY A 60 7.74 -17.78 -13.48
CA GLY A 60 7.63 -17.28 -14.86
C GLY A 60 7.13 -15.83 -14.89
N THR A 61 6.53 -15.41 -16.00
CA THR A 61 5.96 -14.06 -16.10
C THR A 61 4.56 -14.01 -15.48
N PRO A 62 4.35 -13.32 -14.35
CA PRO A 62 3.02 -13.21 -13.75
C PRO A 62 2.08 -12.39 -14.64
N ARG A 63 0.81 -12.82 -14.72
CA ARG A 63 -0.26 -12.04 -15.32
C ARG A 63 -0.83 -11.07 -14.29
N GLY A 64 -0.69 -9.77 -14.56
CA GLY A 64 -1.28 -8.72 -13.74
C GLY A 64 -2.81 -8.66 -13.85
N LEU A 65 -3.42 -7.91 -12.93
CA LEU A 65 -4.83 -7.56 -13.00
C LEU A 65 -5.06 -6.55 -14.13
N SER A 66 -6.20 -6.66 -14.80
CA SER A 66 -6.70 -5.61 -15.70
C SER A 66 -7.07 -4.34 -14.93
N GLU A 67 -7.15 -3.20 -15.62
CA GLU A 67 -7.54 -1.92 -15.01
C GLU A 67 -8.88 -2.01 -14.26
N ARG A 68 -9.85 -2.72 -14.84
CA ARG A 68 -11.17 -2.92 -14.23
C ARG A 68 -11.10 -3.79 -12.96
N GLU A 69 -10.29 -4.84 -12.97
CA GLU A 69 -10.07 -5.67 -11.78
C GLU A 69 -9.35 -4.88 -10.67
N VAL A 70 -8.39 -4.02 -11.02
CA VAL A 70 -7.73 -3.12 -10.07
C VAL A 70 -8.73 -2.15 -9.44
N GLU A 71 -9.61 -1.54 -10.25
CA GLU A 71 -10.63 -0.61 -9.77
C GLU A 71 -11.62 -1.30 -8.80
N LEU A 72 -12.16 -2.46 -9.21
CA LEU A 72 -13.11 -3.22 -8.39
C LEU A 72 -12.46 -3.74 -7.10
N SER A 73 -11.22 -4.22 -7.18
CA SER A 73 -10.46 -4.67 -6.01
C SER A 73 -10.21 -3.52 -5.05
N ARG A 74 -9.82 -2.34 -5.54
CA ARG A 74 -9.64 -1.14 -4.72
C ARG A 74 -10.94 -0.73 -4.03
N ALA A 75 -12.06 -0.67 -4.76
CA ALA A 75 -13.36 -0.31 -4.21
C ALA A 75 -13.80 -1.28 -3.10
N THR A 76 -13.54 -2.58 -3.29
CA THR A 76 -13.90 -3.61 -2.31
C THR A 76 -12.98 -3.55 -1.07
N GLN A 77 -11.66 -3.54 -1.27
CA GLN A 77 -10.68 -3.56 -0.18
C GLN A 77 -10.72 -2.30 0.69
N LEU A 78 -10.97 -1.14 0.06
CA LEU A 78 -11.03 0.14 0.78
C LEU A 78 -12.46 0.55 1.15
N SER A 79 -13.44 -0.36 1.02
CA SER A 79 -14.79 -0.13 1.52
C SER A 79 -14.77 0.02 3.06
N PRO A 80 -15.70 0.80 3.65
CA PRO A 80 -15.74 0.99 5.10
C PRO A 80 -15.76 -0.33 5.88
N LEU A 81 -16.61 -1.27 5.46
CA LEU A 81 -16.73 -2.59 6.09
C LEU A 81 -15.44 -3.41 6.02
N ALA A 82 -14.74 -3.40 4.89
CA ALA A 82 -13.48 -4.13 4.74
C ALA A 82 -12.37 -3.50 5.59
N LEU A 83 -12.29 -2.16 5.61
CA LEU A 83 -11.31 -1.43 6.40
C LEU A 83 -11.50 -1.64 7.89
N ASP A 84 -12.73 -1.60 8.41
CA ASP A 84 -12.98 -1.80 9.83
C ASP A 84 -12.64 -3.22 10.27
N ARG A 85 -13.03 -4.24 9.50
CA ARG A 85 -12.66 -5.64 9.78
C ARG A 85 -11.16 -5.86 9.74
N ALA A 86 -10.47 -5.32 8.74
CA ALA A 86 -9.02 -5.45 8.62
C ALA A 86 -8.32 -4.72 9.76
N TRP A 87 -8.81 -3.54 10.15
CA TRP A 87 -8.29 -2.77 11.27
C TRP A 87 -8.38 -3.52 12.59
N GLU A 88 -9.57 -4.05 12.92
CA GLU A 88 -9.77 -4.88 14.11
C GLU A 88 -8.78 -6.05 14.14
N TYR A 89 -8.64 -6.76 13.01
CA TYR A 89 -7.67 -7.85 12.88
C TYR A 89 -6.22 -7.39 13.11
N PHE A 90 -5.82 -6.27 12.52
CA PHE A 90 -4.47 -5.72 12.68
C PHE A 90 -4.19 -5.27 14.12
N CYS A 91 -5.16 -4.64 14.78
CA CYS A 91 -5.07 -4.25 16.19
C CYS A 91 -4.88 -5.47 17.09
N VAL A 92 -5.71 -6.51 16.93
CA VAL A 92 -5.57 -7.77 17.69
C VAL A 92 -4.21 -8.41 17.45
N ARG A 93 -3.75 -8.45 16.19
CA ARG A 93 -2.42 -8.98 15.81
C ARG A 93 -1.26 -8.18 16.42
N ALA A 94 -1.44 -6.87 16.61
CA ALA A 94 -0.46 -5.98 17.21
C ALA A 94 -0.56 -5.94 18.75
N GLY A 95 -1.56 -6.58 19.35
CA GLY A 95 -1.79 -6.57 20.80
C GLY A 95 -2.29 -5.22 21.32
N VAL A 96 -3.05 -4.48 20.51
CA VAL A 96 -3.64 -3.19 20.89
C VAL A 96 -5.15 -3.21 20.71
N ASP A 97 -5.87 -2.44 21.52
CA ASP A 97 -7.32 -2.31 21.38
C ASP A 97 -7.66 -1.46 20.13
N PRO A 98 -8.67 -1.87 19.34
CA PRO A 98 -9.16 -1.05 18.24
C PRO A 98 -9.77 0.26 18.76
N ILE A 99 -9.36 1.39 18.17
CA ILE A 99 -9.98 2.71 18.36
C ILE A 99 -10.98 3.06 17.27
#